data_AF-A0A068NX23-F1
#
_entry.id   AF-A0A068NX23-F1
#
_cell.length_a   1.000
_cell.length_b   1.000
_cell.length_c   1.000
_cell.angle_alpha   90.00
_cell.angle_beta   90.00
_cell.angle_gamma   90.00
#
_symmetry.space_group_name_H-M   'P 1'
#
loop_
_entity.id
_entity.type
_entity.pdbx_description
1 polymer ?
#
loop_
_entity_poly.entity_id
_entity_poly.type
_entity_poly.pdbx_seq_one_letter_code
_entity_poly.pdbx_strand_id
1 'polypeptide(L)'
;MITLLVAFFILFNIRRAKGGRELFIRRIAGLNTIDEAVGRATEMGRPVLMVPGLSDTSVNAKSMQAINIFAYVSRVAAKFFNPILVCCYNAGIYTVATEVIRDVYQQEGLGDRFDPDSVRFISDRQFAFAAGVSGLILREQAAACFFMGEFYAESLILAETANSIGAIQVASSTELTQTPFFIAACDYVLIGDEFYAASAYLTRQPVLVGSLIGQDWGKLLVGALIVGGVVFNSFAIRKTATTEYDDDGREVYLSKPRPMKASESAYSRMFEQKIDPDIKIDREKYAPNEIPAKVAGAPVGGE
;
A
#
# COMPACT_ATOMS: atom_id res chain seq x y z
N MET A 1 17.75 -6.00 16.79
CA MET A 1 16.84 -6.35 17.91
C MET A 1 15.37 -6.26 17.51
N ILE A 2 14.88 -5.09 17.05
CA ILE A 2 13.47 -4.90 16.66
C ILE A 2 13.02 -5.90 15.57
N THR A 3 13.83 -6.13 14.54
CA THR A 3 13.54 -7.10 13.48
C THR A 3 13.31 -8.52 14.01
N LEU A 4 14.08 -8.94 15.03
CA LEU A 4 13.92 -10.26 15.65
C LEU A 4 12.63 -10.36 16.46
N LEU A 5 12.23 -9.27 17.13
CA LEU A 5 10.95 -9.21 17.85
C LEU A 5 9.76 -9.26 16.89
N VAL A 6 9.82 -8.54 15.77
CA VAL A 6 8.78 -8.61 14.73
C VAL A 6 8.70 -10.01 14.13
N ALA A 7 9.85 -10.62 13.80
CA ALA A 7 9.91 -11.99 13.31
C ALA A 7 9.33 -12.98 14.34
N PHE A 8 9.62 -12.79 15.63
CA PHE A 8 9.04 -13.58 16.71
C PHE A 8 7.51 -13.46 16.75
N PHE A 9 6.94 -12.24 16.68
CA PHE A 9 5.49 -12.06 16.68
C PHE A 9 4.81 -12.70 15.48
N ILE A 10 5.42 -12.63 14.29
CA ILE A 10 4.93 -13.29 13.07
C ILE A 10 4.92 -14.81 13.28
N LEU A 11 6.07 -15.40 13.62
CA LEU A 11 6.18 -16.86 13.79
C LEU A 11 5.29 -17.39 14.92
N PHE A 12 5.18 -16.66 16.02
CA PHE A 12 4.29 -16.99 17.13
C PHE A 12 2.82 -17.02 16.69
N ASN A 13 2.36 -15.99 15.97
CA ASN A 13 0.98 -15.92 15.49
C ASN A 13 0.68 -16.95 14.39
N ILE A 14 1.63 -17.26 13.50
CA ILE A 14 1.50 -18.36 12.53
C ILE A 14 1.32 -19.69 13.26
N ARG A 15 2.13 -19.98 14.28
CA ARG A 15 2.00 -21.21 15.08
C ARG A 15 0.64 -21.25 15.80
N ARG A 16 0.18 -20.11 16.31
CA ARG A 16 -1.13 -19.95 16.95
C ARG A 16 -2.28 -20.23 15.97
N ALA A 17 -2.21 -19.70 14.76
CA ALA A 17 -3.20 -19.92 13.69
C ALA A 17 -3.22 -21.39 13.24
N LYS A 18 -2.04 -22.00 13.06
CA LYS A 18 -1.92 -23.43 12.69
C LYS A 18 -2.46 -24.37 13.77
N GLY A 19 -2.47 -23.95 15.04
CA GLY A 19 -3.03 -24.71 16.16
C GLY A 19 -4.56 -24.69 16.25
N GLY A 20 -5.26 -24.25 15.20
CA GLY A 20 -6.73 -24.25 15.14
C GLY A 20 -7.41 -23.11 15.91
N ARG A 21 -6.64 -22.13 16.42
CA ARG A 21 -7.24 -20.93 17.00
C ARG A 21 -7.72 -20.01 15.88
N GLU A 22 -9.02 -19.76 15.84
CA GLU A 22 -9.59 -18.75 14.97
C GLU A 22 -9.08 -17.37 15.40
N LEU A 23 -8.17 -16.83 14.60
CA LEU A 23 -7.66 -15.49 14.82
C LEU A 23 -8.63 -14.49 14.22
N PHE A 24 -9.07 -13.55 15.05
CA PHE A 24 -9.98 -12.49 14.63
C PHE A 24 -9.29 -11.52 13.67
N ILE A 25 -9.90 -11.29 12.51
CA ILE A 25 -9.56 -10.21 11.58
C ILE A 25 -10.79 -9.31 11.48
N ARG A 26 -10.59 -7.98 11.54
CA ARG A 26 -11.64 -6.98 11.31
C ARG A 26 -12.32 -7.25 9.96
N ARG A 27 -13.64 -7.08 9.90
CA ARG A 27 -14.38 -7.14 8.64
C ARG A 27 -13.93 -6.02 7.71
N ILE A 28 -13.67 -6.38 6.45
CA ILE A 28 -13.33 -5.44 5.38
C ILE A 28 -14.55 -5.33 4.47
N ALA A 29 -15.15 -4.14 4.39
CA ALA A 29 -16.45 -3.94 3.73
C ALA A 29 -16.44 -4.37 2.26
N GLY A 30 -15.46 -3.91 1.48
CA GLY A 30 -15.36 -4.24 0.06
C GLY A 30 -15.05 -5.71 -0.26
N LEU A 31 -14.64 -6.51 0.72
CA LEU A 31 -14.45 -7.95 0.52
C LEU A 31 -15.70 -8.77 0.82
N ASN A 32 -16.59 -8.27 1.67
CA ASN A 32 -17.85 -8.96 1.96
C ASN A 32 -18.87 -8.84 0.82
N THR A 33 -18.66 -7.89 -0.09
CA THR A 33 -19.54 -7.61 -1.22
C THR A 33 -19.14 -8.36 -2.48
N ILE A 34 -18.06 -9.16 -2.43
CA ILE A 34 -17.63 -10.01 -3.55
C ILE A 34 -18.74 -11.01 -3.94
N ASP A 35 -19.32 -11.70 -2.95
CA ASP A 35 -20.35 -12.69 -3.21
C ASP A 35 -21.61 -12.04 -3.82
N GLU A 36 -21.97 -10.84 -3.36
CA GLU A 36 -23.07 -10.04 -3.93
C GLU A 36 -22.76 -9.58 -5.35
N ALA A 37 -21.54 -9.07 -5.60
CA ALA A 37 -21.12 -8.61 -6.91
C ALA A 37 -21.12 -9.74 -7.95
N VAL A 38 -20.62 -10.92 -7.57
CA VAL A 38 -20.65 -12.12 -8.41
C VAL A 38 -22.07 -12.65 -8.57
N GLY A 39 -22.87 -12.67 -7.50
CA GLY A 39 -24.28 -13.07 -7.55
C GLY A 39 -25.07 -12.23 -8.55
N ARG A 40 -24.96 -10.90 -8.46
CA ARG A 40 -25.60 -9.97 -9.39
C ARG A 40 -25.10 -10.15 -10.83
N ALA A 41 -23.80 -10.37 -11.02
CA ALA A 41 -23.25 -10.69 -12.34
C ALA A 41 -23.85 -11.98 -12.92
N THR A 42 -24.13 -12.96 -12.06
CA THR A 42 -24.73 -14.25 -12.44
C THR A 42 -26.16 -14.04 -12.90
N GLU A 43 -26.94 -13.31 -12.10
CA GLU A 43 -28.34 -12.99 -12.40
C GLU A 43 -28.50 -12.22 -13.71
N MET A 44 -27.52 -11.37 -14.05
CA MET A 44 -27.54 -10.60 -15.30
C MET A 44 -26.89 -11.33 -16.49
N GLY A 45 -26.23 -12.47 -16.28
CA GLY A 45 -25.47 -13.18 -17.33
C GLY A 45 -24.33 -12.35 -17.92
N ARG A 46 -23.77 -11.41 -17.13
CA ARG A 46 -22.80 -10.40 -17.56
C ARG A 46 -21.43 -10.67 -16.92
N PRO A 47 -20.32 -10.27 -17.57
CA PRO A 47 -18.98 -10.59 -17.08
C PRO A 47 -18.63 -9.90 -15.76
N VAL A 48 -17.76 -10.58 -15.01
CA VAL A 48 -16.98 -10.00 -13.90
C VAL A 48 -15.62 -9.57 -14.45
N LEU A 49 -15.34 -8.27 -14.39
CA LEU A 49 -14.13 -7.66 -14.96
C LEU A 49 -13.10 -7.32 -13.89
N MET A 50 -11.81 -7.51 -14.19
CA MET A 50 -10.68 -7.14 -13.35
C MET A 50 -9.64 -6.31 -14.09
N VAL A 51 -9.10 -5.29 -13.41
CA VAL A 51 -7.88 -4.57 -13.81
C VAL A 51 -6.85 -4.67 -12.69
N PRO A 52 -5.72 -5.37 -12.89
CA PRO A 52 -4.67 -5.57 -11.88
C PRO A 52 -3.63 -4.42 -11.82
N GLY A 53 -4.11 -3.18 -12.01
CA GLY A 53 -3.30 -1.97 -12.06
C GLY A 53 -2.31 -1.87 -13.22
N LEU A 54 -1.67 -0.71 -13.34
CA LEU A 54 -0.67 -0.36 -14.33
C LEU A 54 0.71 -0.50 -13.71
N SER A 55 1.20 -1.73 -13.61
CA SER A 55 2.60 -1.98 -13.25
C SER A 55 3.49 -1.77 -14.47
N ASP A 56 4.36 -0.76 -14.43
CA ASP A 56 5.39 -0.53 -15.47
C ASP A 56 6.44 -1.64 -15.50
N THR A 57 6.63 -2.35 -14.39
CA THR A 57 7.51 -3.53 -14.30
C THR A 57 6.75 -4.79 -14.71
N SER A 58 7.42 -5.73 -15.36
CA SER A 58 6.82 -6.97 -15.89
C SER A 58 5.96 -7.73 -14.87
N VAL A 59 6.47 -7.96 -13.65
CA VAL A 59 5.71 -8.54 -12.53
C VAL A 59 6.13 -7.86 -11.23
N ASN A 60 5.18 -7.30 -10.50
CA ASN A 60 5.43 -6.68 -9.20
C ASN A 60 4.50 -7.28 -8.11
N ALA A 61 4.86 -7.07 -6.83
CA ALA A 61 4.10 -7.63 -5.70
C ALA A 61 2.67 -7.06 -5.61
N LYS A 62 2.44 -5.83 -6.07
CA LYS A 62 1.13 -5.16 -6.02
C LYS A 62 0.15 -5.83 -7.00
N SER A 63 0.53 -5.99 -8.26
CA SER A 63 -0.28 -6.68 -9.27
C SER A 63 -0.45 -8.16 -8.93
N MET A 64 0.56 -8.83 -8.36
CA MET A 64 0.39 -10.21 -7.86
C MET A 64 -0.65 -10.30 -6.74
N GLN A 65 -0.66 -9.34 -5.81
CA GLN A 65 -1.66 -9.27 -4.76
C GLN A 65 -3.06 -9.06 -5.36
N ALA A 66 -3.20 -8.19 -6.35
CA ALA A 66 -4.45 -7.98 -7.07
C ALA A 66 -4.95 -9.25 -7.79
N ILE A 67 -4.06 -9.96 -8.50
CA ILE A 67 -4.38 -11.24 -9.15
C ILE A 67 -4.79 -12.30 -8.12
N ASN A 68 -4.10 -12.38 -6.98
CA ASN A 68 -4.44 -13.36 -5.94
C ASN A 68 -5.81 -13.10 -5.31
N ILE A 69 -6.19 -11.83 -5.10
CA ILE A 69 -7.55 -11.47 -4.68
C ILE A 69 -8.53 -11.90 -5.77
N PHE A 70 -8.24 -11.58 -7.03
CA PHE A 70 -9.12 -11.92 -8.13
C PHE A 70 -9.19 -13.42 -8.41
N ALA A 71 -8.19 -14.23 -8.04
CA ALA A 71 -8.26 -15.68 -8.10
C ALA A 71 -9.36 -16.24 -7.18
N TYR A 72 -9.56 -15.63 -6.01
CA TYR A 72 -10.68 -15.95 -5.14
C TYR A 72 -12.02 -15.56 -5.78
N VAL A 73 -12.13 -14.33 -6.30
CA VAL A 73 -13.33 -13.85 -7.00
C VAL A 73 -13.67 -14.76 -8.19
N SER A 74 -12.67 -15.13 -8.98
CA SER A 74 -12.77 -15.99 -10.15
C SER A 74 -13.24 -17.40 -9.77
N ARG A 75 -12.80 -17.92 -8.63
CA ARG A 75 -13.26 -19.21 -8.11
C ARG A 75 -14.75 -19.19 -7.81
N VAL A 76 -15.23 -18.12 -7.17
CA VAL A 76 -16.66 -17.94 -6.90
C VAL A 76 -17.43 -17.78 -8.22
N ALA A 77 -16.96 -16.91 -9.11
CA ALA A 77 -17.57 -16.63 -10.42
C ALA A 77 -17.64 -17.88 -11.32
N ALA A 78 -16.58 -18.70 -11.36
CA ALA A 78 -16.55 -19.92 -12.15
C ALA A 78 -17.59 -20.97 -11.69
N LYS A 79 -17.83 -21.08 -10.38
CA LYS A 79 -18.87 -21.97 -9.83
C LYS A 79 -20.28 -21.63 -10.30
N PHE A 80 -20.53 -20.35 -10.57
CA PHE A 80 -21.81 -19.85 -11.07
C PHE A 80 -21.82 -19.64 -12.60
N PHE A 81 -20.77 -20.08 -13.30
CA PHE A 81 -20.62 -19.96 -14.76
C PHE A 81 -20.64 -18.53 -15.29
N ASN A 82 -20.18 -17.58 -14.48
CA ASN A 82 -20.02 -16.20 -14.92
C ASN A 82 -18.86 -16.08 -15.91
N PRO A 83 -19.01 -15.28 -16.97
CA PRO A 83 -17.88 -14.89 -17.79
C PRO A 83 -16.89 -14.07 -16.95
N ILE A 84 -15.59 -14.35 -17.12
CA ILE A 84 -14.51 -13.64 -16.43
C ILE A 84 -13.71 -12.88 -17.48
N LEU A 85 -13.40 -11.61 -17.19
CA LEU A 85 -12.60 -10.77 -18.07
C LEU A 85 -11.51 -10.05 -17.29
N VAL A 86 -10.24 -10.36 -17.54
CA VAL A 86 -9.08 -9.72 -16.93
C VAL A 86 -8.37 -8.88 -17.97
N CYS A 87 -8.27 -7.58 -17.74
CA CYS A 87 -7.62 -6.63 -18.64
C CYS A 87 -6.25 -6.26 -18.11
N CYS A 88 -5.19 -6.71 -18.79
CA CYS A 88 -3.80 -6.55 -18.36
C CYS A 88 -3.09 -5.44 -19.14
N TYR A 89 -2.40 -4.56 -18.41
CA TYR A 89 -1.60 -3.46 -18.96
C TYR A 89 -0.25 -3.92 -19.52
N ASN A 90 0.33 -5.00 -19.00
CA ASN A 90 1.63 -5.49 -19.43
C ASN A 90 1.60 -7.00 -19.74
N ALA A 91 2.56 -7.46 -20.54
CA ALA A 91 2.63 -8.85 -20.98
C ALA A 91 3.01 -9.85 -19.86
N GLY A 92 3.77 -9.42 -18.85
CA GLY A 92 4.16 -10.28 -17.73
C GLY A 92 2.96 -10.67 -16.86
N ILE A 93 2.15 -9.68 -16.51
CA ILE A 93 0.89 -9.83 -15.79
C ILE A 93 -0.13 -10.59 -16.63
N TYR A 94 -0.20 -10.37 -17.95
CA TYR A 94 -1.02 -11.19 -18.85
C TYR A 94 -0.69 -12.69 -18.71
N THR A 95 0.59 -13.07 -18.82
CA THR A 95 1.02 -14.47 -18.70
C THR A 95 0.66 -15.05 -17.34
N VAL A 96 0.99 -14.34 -16.25
CA VAL A 96 0.73 -14.84 -14.90
C VAL A 96 -0.77 -14.92 -14.60
N ALA A 97 -1.54 -13.90 -14.97
CA ALA A 97 -2.99 -13.92 -14.79
C ALA A 97 -3.63 -15.06 -15.58
N THR A 98 -3.19 -15.32 -16.81
CA THR A 98 -3.68 -16.44 -17.62
C THR A 98 -3.49 -17.77 -16.91
N GLU A 99 -2.29 -18.03 -16.38
CA GLU A 99 -2.02 -19.27 -15.64
C GLU A 99 -2.82 -19.36 -14.33
N VAL A 100 -2.90 -18.27 -13.56
CA VAL A 100 -3.66 -18.27 -12.30
C VAL A 100 -5.15 -18.53 -12.56
N ILE A 101 -5.75 -17.90 -13.57
CA ILE A 101 -7.16 -18.13 -13.90
C ILE A 101 -7.35 -19.56 -14.42
N ARG A 102 -6.47 -20.05 -15.30
CA ARG A 102 -6.50 -21.45 -15.75
C ARG A 102 -6.43 -22.44 -14.59
N ASP A 103 -5.53 -22.21 -13.63
CA ASP A 103 -5.39 -23.03 -12.42
C ASP A 103 -6.65 -23.02 -11.56
N VAL A 104 -7.33 -21.86 -11.44
CA VAL A 104 -8.61 -21.76 -10.74
C VAL A 104 -9.65 -22.66 -11.40
N TYR A 105 -9.80 -22.60 -12.74
CA TYR A 105 -10.73 -23.48 -13.46
C TYR A 105 -10.36 -24.97 -13.29
N GLN A 106 -9.07 -25.32 -13.34
CA GLN A 106 -8.62 -26.69 -13.14
C GLN A 106 -8.92 -27.21 -11.72
N GLN A 107 -8.65 -26.42 -10.68
CA GLN A 107 -8.91 -26.79 -9.29
C GLN A 107 -10.39 -27.00 -8.98
N GLU A 108 -11.28 -26.29 -9.68
CA GLU A 108 -12.73 -26.46 -9.56
C GLU A 108 -13.29 -27.54 -10.50
N GLY A 109 -12.44 -28.24 -11.24
CA GLY A 109 -12.88 -29.29 -12.19
C GLY A 109 -13.59 -28.75 -13.43
N LEU A 110 -13.39 -27.47 -13.75
CA LEU A 110 -13.99 -26.73 -14.86
C LEU A 110 -12.98 -26.43 -15.98
N GLY A 111 -11.88 -27.19 -16.07
CA GLY A 111 -10.80 -26.95 -17.03
C GLY A 111 -11.26 -26.83 -18.50
N ASP A 112 -12.24 -27.65 -18.91
CA ASP A 112 -12.80 -27.63 -20.26
C ASP A 112 -13.61 -26.37 -20.59
N ARG A 113 -13.97 -25.57 -19.56
CA ARG A 113 -14.71 -24.31 -19.70
C ARG A 113 -13.81 -23.08 -19.58
N PHE A 114 -12.51 -23.26 -19.40
CA PHE A 114 -11.58 -22.14 -19.40
C PHE A 114 -11.59 -21.48 -20.78
N ASP A 115 -11.95 -20.20 -20.82
CA ASP A 115 -11.90 -19.38 -22.04
C ASP A 115 -10.49 -18.76 -22.17
N PRO A 116 -9.72 -19.08 -23.23
CA PRO A 116 -8.43 -18.44 -23.47
C PRO A 116 -8.51 -16.91 -23.62
N ASP A 117 -9.65 -16.36 -24.05
CA ASP A 117 -9.87 -14.92 -24.21
C ASP A 117 -10.37 -14.25 -22.93
N SER A 118 -10.46 -14.98 -21.82
CA SER A 118 -10.82 -14.44 -20.49
C SER A 118 -9.77 -13.50 -19.92
N VAL A 119 -8.51 -13.62 -20.34
CA VAL A 119 -7.42 -12.71 -19.97
C VAL A 119 -6.91 -12.04 -21.24
N ARG A 120 -6.80 -10.71 -21.24
CA ARG A 120 -6.44 -9.94 -22.43
C ARG A 120 -5.35 -8.94 -22.10
N PHE A 121 -4.29 -8.93 -22.91
CA PHE A 121 -3.36 -7.82 -22.97
C PHE A 121 -3.97 -6.72 -23.85
N ILE A 122 -4.14 -5.51 -23.30
CA ILE A 122 -4.82 -4.42 -24.01
C ILE A 122 -3.80 -3.47 -24.66
N SER A 123 -2.94 -2.86 -23.85
CA SER A 123 -1.89 -1.94 -24.29
C SER A 123 -0.97 -1.62 -23.11
N ASP A 124 0.30 -1.38 -23.40
CA ASP A 124 1.34 -0.86 -22.48
C ASP A 124 1.40 0.68 -22.46
N ARG A 125 0.37 1.37 -22.98
CA ARG A 125 0.25 2.82 -22.97
C ARG A 125 -0.99 3.22 -22.19
N GLN A 126 -0.81 3.94 -21.08
CA GLN A 126 -1.85 4.28 -20.10
C GLN A 126 -3.21 4.67 -20.69
N PHE A 127 -3.27 5.67 -21.57
CA PHE A 127 -4.55 6.13 -22.13
C PHE A 127 -5.12 5.21 -23.20
N ALA A 128 -4.27 4.50 -23.95
CA ALA A 128 -4.75 3.47 -24.88
C ALA A 128 -5.32 2.28 -24.12
N PHE A 129 -4.70 1.91 -23.00
CA PHE A 129 -5.21 0.92 -22.05
C PHE A 129 -6.56 1.36 -21.49
N ALA A 130 -6.65 2.58 -20.94
CA ALA A 130 -7.88 3.14 -20.39
C ALA A 130 -9.02 3.13 -21.41
N ALA A 131 -8.77 3.59 -22.65
CA ALA A 131 -9.76 3.60 -23.72
C ALA A 131 -10.18 2.18 -24.13
N GLY A 132 -9.22 1.25 -24.25
CA GLY A 132 -9.50 -0.15 -24.59
C GLY A 132 -10.33 -0.86 -23.54
N VAL A 133 -9.97 -0.72 -22.26
CA VAL A 133 -10.73 -1.30 -21.14
C VAL A 133 -12.11 -0.65 -21.02
N SER A 134 -12.21 0.68 -21.18
CA SER A 134 -13.51 1.37 -21.18
C SER A 134 -14.42 0.87 -22.30
N GLY A 135 -13.88 0.68 -23.51
CA GLY A 135 -14.62 0.08 -24.63
C GLY A 135 -15.09 -1.35 -24.32
N LEU A 136 -14.28 -2.16 -23.63
CA LEU A 136 -14.68 -3.50 -23.18
C LEU A 136 -15.78 -3.45 -22.12
N ILE A 137 -15.64 -2.58 -21.11
CA ILE A 137 -16.67 -2.39 -20.07
C ILE A 137 -18.02 -2.07 -20.73
N LEU A 138 -18.03 -1.12 -21.67
CA LEU A 138 -19.25 -0.69 -22.37
C LEU A 138 -19.79 -1.76 -23.32
N ARG A 139 -18.94 -2.47 -24.07
CA ARG A 139 -19.39 -3.47 -25.06
C ARG A 139 -19.86 -4.76 -24.42
N GLU A 140 -19.07 -5.29 -23.50
CA GLU A 140 -19.37 -6.54 -22.81
C GLU A 140 -20.39 -6.33 -21.69
N GLN A 141 -20.69 -5.07 -21.37
CA GLN A 141 -21.62 -4.70 -20.31
C GLN A 141 -21.17 -5.41 -19.02
N ALA A 142 -20.01 -5.05 -18.45
CA ALA A 142 -19.56 -5.68 -17.20
C ALA A 142 -20.60 -5.46 -16.08
N ALA A 143 -20.86 -6.48 -15.25
CA ALA A 143 -21.78 -6.38 -14.13
C ALA A 143 -21.09 -6.00 -12.82
N ALA A 144 -19.85 -6.45 -12.67
CA ALA A 144 -18.98 -6.12 -11.56
C ALA A 144 -17.57 -5.83 -12.09
N CYS A 145 -16.97 -4.77 -11.58
CA CYS A 145 -15.63 -4.31 -11.95
C CYS A 145 -14.74 -4.23 -10.72
N PHE A 146 -13.61 -4.92 -10.79
CA PHE A 146 -12.59 -4.94 -9.75
C PHE A 146 -11.38 -4.15 -10.24
N PHE A 147 -11.05 -3.05 -9.56
CA PHE A 147 -9.92 -2.19 -9.90
C PHE A 147 -8.91 -2.24 -8.77
N MET A 148 -7.93 -3.14 -8.85
CA MET A 148 -7.00 -3.33 -7.74
C MET A 148 -5.54 -3.27 -8.18
N GLY A 149 -4.74 -2.45 -7.50
CA GLY A 149 -3.31 -2.35 -7.74
C GLY A 149 -2.82 -0.91 -7.82
N GLU A 150 -1.89 -0.67 -8.72
CA GLU A 150 -1.31 0.64 -8.98
C GLU A 150 -2.11 1.35 -10.07
N PHE A 151 -2.55 2.56 -9.81
CA PHE A 151 -3.32 3.35 -10.78
C PHE A 151 -2.82 4.78 -10.79
N TYR A 152 -3.13 5.47 -11.87
CA TYR A 152 -2.89 6.89 -12.10
C TYR A 152 -4.17 7.53 -12.66
N ALA A 153 -4.03 8.45 -13.62
CA ALA A 153 -5.14 9.23 -14.19
C ALA A 153 -6.26 8.39 -14.83
N GLU A 154 -6.00 7.15 -15.23
CA GLU A 154 -6.99 6.23 -15.77
C GLU A 154 -7.99 5.73 -14.73
N SER A 155 -7.68 5.81 -13.43
CA SER A 155 -8.56 5.36 -12.35
C SER A 155 -9.98 5.90 -12.48
N LEU A 156 -10.12 7.23 -12.64
CA LEU A 156 -11.42 7.89 -12.75
C LEU A 156 -12.13 7.58 -14.07
N ILE A 157 -11.37 7.42 -15.18
CA ILE A 157 -11.93 7.07 -16.49
C ILE A 157 -12.59 5.68 -16.41
N LEU A 158 -11.88 4.71 -15.84
CA LEU A 158 -12.38 3.34 -15.66
C LEU A 158 -13.55 3.31 -14.68
N ALA A 159 -13.44 4.05 -13.57
CA ALA A 159 -14.48 4.12 -12.55
C ALA A 159 -15.79 4.70 -13.11
N GLU A 160 -15.75 5.88 -13.73
CA GLU A 160 -16.95 6.51 -14.30
C GLU A 160 -17.53 5.70 -15.45
N THR A 161 -16.69 5.05 -16.26
CA THR A 161 -17.18 4.17 -17.33
C THR A 161 -17.98 2.99 -16.78
N ALA A 162 -17.47 2.32 -15.74
CA ALA A 162 -18.18 1.21 -15.12
C ALA A 162 -19.44 1.67 -14.36
N ASN A 163 -19.39 2.84 -13.71
CA ASN A 163 -20.55 3.47 -13.08
C ASN A 163 -21.65 3.78 -14.11
N SER A 164 -21.29 4.24 -15.32
CA SER A 164 -22.24 4.60 -16.38
C SER A 164 -23.13 3.43 -16.85
N ILE A 165 -22.68 2.19 -16.67
CA ILE A 165 -23.44 0.98 -17.00
C ILE A 165 -24.03 0.28 -15.76
N GLY A 166 -23.93 0.92 -14.59
CA GLY A 166 -24.44 0.44 -13.30
C GLY A 166 -23.72 -0.80 -12.76
N ALA A 167 -22.46 -1.01 -13.13
CA ALA A 167 -21.65 -2.11 -12.62
C ALA A 167 -21.30 -1.86 -11.14
N ILE A 168 -21.29 -2.92 -10.32
CA ILE A 168 -20.76 -2.83 -8.95
C ILE A 168 -19.24 -2.68 -9.02
N GLN A 169 -18.68 -1.76 -8.25
CA GLN A 169 -17.27 -1.45 -8.30
C GLN A 169 -16.60 -1.69 -6.95
N VAL A 170 -15.57 -2.55 -6.97
CA VAL A 170 -14.70 -2.78 -5.83
C VAL A 170 -13.29 -2.37 -6.22
N ALA A 171 -12.79 -1.30 -5.62
CA ALA A 171 -11.52 -0.71 -5.96
C ALA A 171 -10.52 -0.72 -4.81
N SER A 172 -9.24 -0.67 -5.15
CA SER A 172 -8.14 -0.55 -4.22
C SER A 172 -6.93 0.01 -4.96
N SER A 173 -6.48 1.20 -4.59
CA SER A 173 -5.23 1.75 -5.12
C SER A 173 -4.13 1.68 -4.07
N THR A 174 -2.94 1.24 -4.47
CA THR A 174 -1.73 1.41 -3.65
C THR A 174 -1.17 2.83 -3.73
N GLU A 175 -1.70 3.64 -4.66
CA GLU A 175 -1.26 5.01 -4.89
C GLU A 175 -2.14 5.99 -4.11
N LEU A 176 -1.52 6.75 -3.21
CA LEU A 176 -2.22 7.66 -2.30
C LEU A 176 -2.92 8.79 -3.06
N THR A 177 -2.34 9.22 -4.18
CA THR A 177 -2.93 10.28 -5.02
C THR A 177 -4.19 9.83 -5.75
N GLN A 178 -4.37 8.53 -6.00
CA GLN A 178 -5.51 8.01 -6.74
C GLN A 178 -6.62 7.42 -5.89
N THR A 179 -6.31 7.05 -4.65
CA THR A 179 -7.31 6.50 -3.71
C THR A 179 -8.55 7.41 -3.57
N PRO A 180 -8.44 8.76 -3.49
CA PRO A 180 -9.61 9.63 -3.42
C PRO A 180 -10.55 9.54 -4.63
N PHE A 181 -10.03 9.31 -5.84
CA PHE A 181 -10.87 9.17 -7.03
C PHE A 181 -11.74 7.92 -6.97
N PHE A 182 -11.16 6.79 -6.54
CA PHE A 182 -11.95 5.58 -6.32
C PHE A 182 -12.95 5.76 -5.17
N ILE A 183 -12.59 6.46 -4.10
CA ILE A 183 -13.54 6.73 -3.00
C ILE A 183 -14.75 7.53 -3.51
N ALA A 184 -14.53 8.48 -4.42
CA ALA A 184 -15.59 9.30 -4.98
C ALA A 184 -16.46 8.56 -6.01
N ALA A 185 -15.88 7.63 -6.78
CA ALA A 185 -16.51 7.05 -7.97
C ALA A 185 -16.90 5.57 -7.85
N CYS A 186 -16.49 4.83 -6.81
CA CYS A 186 -16.79 3.40 -6.66
C CYS A 186 -17.61 3.10 -5.42
N ASP A 187 -18.38 2.00 -5.45
CA ASP A 187 -19.23 1.55 -4.33
C ASP A 187 -18.41 1.16 -3.10
N TYR A 188 -17.30 0.45 -3.32
CA TYR A 188 -16.45 -0.05 -2.24
C TYR A 188 -14.97 0.18 -2.55
N VAL A 189 -14.26 0.75 -1.57
CA VAL A 189 -12.83 1.00 -1.69
C VAL A 189 -12.08 0.42 -0.50
N LEU A 190 -11.08 -0.40 -0.79
CA LEU A 190 -10.12 -0.87 0.20
C LEU A 190 -9.06 0.21 0.41
N ILE A 191 -8.80 0.56 1.68
CA ILE A 191 -7.89 1.66 2.02
C ILE A 191 -6.67 1.13 2.77
N GLY A 192 -5.50 1.63 2.39
CA GLY A 192 -4.23 1.35 3.07
C GLY A 192 -3.91 -0.15 3.11
N ASP A 193 -3.75 -0.70 4.31
CA ASP A 193 -3.34 -2.09 4.52
C ASP A 193 -4.44 -3.12 4.17
N GLU A 194 -5.67 -2.69 3.92
CA GLU A 194 -6.77 -3.60 3.56
C GLU A 194 -6.49 -4.37 2.26
N PHE A 195 -5.80 -3.74 1.30
CA PHE A 195 -5.37 -4.38 0.07
C PHE A 195 -4.45 -5.59 0.33
N TYR A 196 -3.49 -5.42 1.25
CA TYR A 196 -2.51 -6.45 1.61
C TYR A 196 -3.10 -7.49 2.56
N ALA A 197 -4.10 -7.11 3.37
CA ALA A 197 -4.83 -8.02 4.25
C ALA A 197 -5.85 -8.90 3.50
N ALA A 198 -6.26 -8.51 2.28
CA ALA A 198 -7.37 -9.13 1.57
C ALA A 198 -7.19 -10.63 1.35
N SER A 199 -6.01 -11.08 0.91
CA SER A 199 -5.76 -12.52 0.69
C SER A 199 -5.86 -13.34 1.98
N ALA A 200 -5.39 -12.78 3.11
CA ALA A 200 -5.52 -13.42 4.42
C ALA A 200 -6.98 -13.49 4.87
N TYR A 201 -7.76 -12.44 4.58
CA TYR A 201 -9.18 -12.36 4.91
C TYR A 201 -10.02 -13.37 4.12
N LEU A 202 -9.81 -13.44 2.80
CA LEU A 202 -10.58 -14.28 1.88
C LEU A 202 -10.25 -15.77 2.01
N THR A 203 -8.95 -16.12 2.07
CA THR A 203 -8.52 -17.53 2.07
C THR A 203 -8.47 -18.16 3.46
N ARG A 204 -8.41 -17.33 4.51
CA ARG A 204 -8.22 -17.76 5.91
C ARG A 204 -7.04 -18.70 6.14
N GLN A 205 -6.04 -18.67 5.25
CA GLN A 205 -4.86 -19.52 5.38
C GLN A 205 -4.07 -19.16 6.65
N PRO A 206 -3.74 -20.13 7.52
CA PRO A 206 -3.10 -19.86 8.81
C PRO A 206 -1.80 -19.06 8.72
N VAL A 207 -1.02 -19.25 7.65
CA VAL A 207 0.23 -18.52 7.41
C VAL A 207 -0.05 -17.04 7.12
N LEU A 208 -1.00 -16.75 6.24
CA LEU A 208 -1.37 -15.37 5.89
C LEU A 208 -2.01 -14.64 7.07
N VAL A 209 -2.99 -15.27 7.73
CA VAL A 209 -3.69 -14.73 8.89
C VAL A 209 -2.73 -14.48 10.06
N GLY A 210 -1.87 -15.45 10.36
CA GLY A 210 -0.87 -15.31 11.42
C GLY A 210 0.17 -14.24 11.13
N SER A 211 0.58 -14.10 9.87
CA SER A 211 1.53 -13.07 9.44
C SER A 211 0.93 -11.68 9.56
N LEU A 212 -0.31 -11.49 9.11
CA LEU A 212 -1.04 -10.22 9.21
C LEU A 212 -1.11 -9.73 10.65
N ILE A 213 -1.58 -10.58 11.58
CA ILE A 213 -1.70 -10.20 13.00
C ILE A 213 -0.33 -9.99 13.65
N GLY A 214 0.67 -10.81 13.30
CA GLY A 214 2.03 -10.62 13.79
C GLY A 214 2.64 -9.29 13.34
N GLN A 215 2.37 -8.87 12.10
CA GLN A 215 2.76 -7.56 11.59
C GLN A 215 2.03 -6.43 12.32
N ASP A 216 0.73 -6.56 12.57
CA ASP A 216 -0.04 -5.56 13.32
C ASP A 216 0.47 -5.39 14.75
N TRP A 217 0.84 -6.49 15.43
CA TRP A 217 1.48 -6.44 16.73
C TRP A 217 2.84 -5.76 16.68
N GLY A 218 3.62 -6.02 15.64
CA GLY A 218 4.89 -5.33 15.39
C GLY A 218 4.71 -3.83 15.21
N LYS A 219 3.72 -3.40 14.40
CA LYS A 219 3.38 -2.00 14.19
C LYS A 219 2.93 -1.33 15.49
N LEU A 220 2.10 -1.98 16.28
CA LEU A 220 1.67 -1.49 17.60
C LEU A 220 2.85 -1.33 18.57
N LEU A 221 3.77 -2.30 18.60
CA LEU A 221 4.98 -2.20 19.43
C LEU A 221 5.83 -1.00 19.02
N VAL A 222 6.09 -0.83 17.72
CA VAL A 222 6.87 0.31 17.21
C VAL A 222 6.16 1.64 17.52
N GLY A 223 4.85 1.71 17.32
CA GLY A 223 4.05 2.87 17.69
C GLY A 223 4.13 3.19 19.18
N ALA A 224 4.03 2.19 20.05
CA ALA A 224 4.16 2.35 21.50
C ALA A 224 5.55 2.84 21.92
N LEU A 225 6.61 2.34 21.27
CA LEU A 225 7.98 2.80 21.52
C LEU A 225 8.19 4.25 21.08
N ILE A 226 7.62 4.65 19.94
CA ILE A 226 7.68 6.05 19.48
C ILE A 226 6.94 6.96 20.47
N VAL A 227 5.70 6.63 20.82
CA VAL A 227 4.90 7.42 21.78
C VAL A 227 5.59 7.48 23.13
N GLY A 228 6.07 6.35 23.65
CA GLY A 228 6.81 6.28 24.90
C GLY A 228 8.10 7.11 24.87
N GLY A 229 8.84 7.06 23.76
CA GLY A 229 10.04 7.87 23.54
C GLY A 229 9.75 9.37 23.52
N VAL A 230 8.68 9.79 22.83
CA VAL A 230 8.23 11.19 22.80
C VAL A 230 7.86 11.67 24.21
N VAL A 231 7.02 10.91 24.93
CA VAL A 231 6.60 11.26 26.29
C VAL A 231 7.79 11.33 27.25
N PHE A 232 8.68 10.33 27.20
CA PHE A 232 9.89 10.32 28.02
C PHE A 232 10.77 11.53 27.73
N ASN A 233 10.98 11.88 26.46
CA ASN A 233 11.75 13.06 26.07
C ASN A 233 11.10 14.36 26.56
N SER A 234 9.77 14.49 26.45
CA SER A 234 9.03 15.65 26.97
C SER A 234 9.20 15.82 28.49
N PHE A 235 9.18 14.72 29.26
CA PHE A 235 9.45 14.78 30.70
C PHE A 235 10.92 15.08 31.01
N ALA A 236 11.85 14.57 30.21
CA ALA A 236 13.28 14.83 30.39
C ALA A 236 13.60 16.32 30.20
N ILE A 237 13.08 16.96 29.15
CA ILE A 237 13.28 18.40 28.88
C ILE A 237 12.68 19.28 30.00
N ARG A 238 11.57 18.83 30.62
CA ARG A 238 10.94 19.56 31.73
C ARG A 238 11.75 19.49 33.03
N LYS A 239 12.69 18.54 33.15
CA LYS A 239 13.61 18.52 34.30
C LYS A 239 14.59 19.69 34.18
N THR A 240 14.99 20.19 35.33
CA THR A 240 15.96 21.27 35.46
C THR A 240 17.37 20.71 35.28
N ALA A 241 18.16 21.34 34.41
CA ALA A 241 19.59 21.07 34.28
C ALA A 241 20.33 21.60 35.52
N THR A 242 21.12 20.74 36.15
CA THR A 242 22.01 21.09 37.28
C THR A 242 23.49 21.08 36.89
N THR A 243 23.83 20.60 35.68
CA THR A 243 25.20 20.54 35.15
C THR A 243 25.24 20.99 33.69
N GLU A 244 26.31 21.71 33.31
CA GLU A 244 26.64 22.19 31.96
C GLU A 244 28.05 21.70 31.63
N TYR A 245 28.34 21.35 30.38
CA TYR A 245 29.69 20.93 29.98
C TYR A 245 30.47 22.14 29.48
N ASP A 246 31.68 22.33 29.99
CA ASP A 246 32.62 23.37 29.51
C ASP A 246 33.12 23.05 28.09
N ASP A 247 33.71 24.01 27.37
CA ASP A 247 34.24 23.84 26.00
C ASP A 247 35.30 22.72 25.92
N ASP A 248 35.93 22.36 27.05
CA ASP A 248 36.86 21.22 27.21
C ASP A 248 36.18 19.88 27.56
N GLY A 249 34.85 19.82 27.58
CA GLY A 249 34.07 18.59 27.84
C GLY A 249 33.96 18.16 29.30
N ARG A 250 34.27 19.04 30.26
CA ARG A 250 34.18 18.76 31.72
C ARG A 250 32.81 19.13 32.28
N GLU A 251 32.27 18.31 33.18
CA GLU A 251 31.01 18.60 33.88
C GLU A 251 31.18 19.72 34.91
N VAL A 252 30.52 20.85 34.70
CA VAL A 252 30.48 21.99 35.62
C VAL A 252 29.08 22.12 36.20
N TYR A 253 28.96 22.26 37.52
CA TYR A 253 27.67 22.45 38.18
C TYR A 253 27.13 23.87 37.92
N LEU A 254 25.88 23.95 37.45
CA LEU A 254 25.19 25.21 37.19
C LEU A 254 24.90 25.95 38.50
N SER A 255 25.29 27.22 38.58
CA SER A 255 25.08 28.07 39.75
C SER A 255 23.60 28.38 40.03
N LYS A 256 22.72 28.27 39.02
CA LYS A 256 21.26 28.31 39.19
C LYS A 256 20.56 27.22 38.36
N PRO A 257 19.59 26.51 38.96
CA PRO A 257 18.78 25.53 38.25
C PRO A 257 17.98 26.19 37.10
N ARG A 258 18.20 25.77 35.85
CA ARG A 258 17.44 26.21 34.66
C ARG A 258 16.74 25.04 33.97
N PRO A 259 15.62 25.23 33.24
CA PRO A 259 15.07 24.15 32.40
C PRO A 259 16.12 23.62 31.41
N MET A 260 16.15 22.29 31.19
CA MET A 260 17.06 21.68 30.22
C MET A 260 16.78 22.21 28.81
N LYS A 261 17.84 22.55 28.06
CA LYS A 261 17.70 22.88 26.64
C LYS A 261 17.38 21.61 25.86
N ALA A 262 16.70 21.75 24.72
CA ALA A 262 16.38 20.60 23.85
C ALA A 262 17.64 19.83 23.39
N SER A 263 18.77 20.52 23.23
CA SER A 263 20.09 19.94 22.90
C SER A 263 20.73 19.15 24.05
N GLU A 264 20.31 19.37 25.29
CA GLU A 264 20.89 18.69 26.46
C GLU A 264 20.14 17.41 26.85
N SER A 265 19.01 17.13 26.17
CA SER A 265 18.17 15.97 26.44
C SER A 265 18.91 14.64 26.17
N ALA A 266 18.57 13.58 26.89
CA ALA A 266 19.15 12.26 26.64
C ALA A 266 18.88 11.77 25.20
N TYR A 267 17.77 12.22 24.60
CA TYR A 267 17.39 11.91 23.24
C TYR A 267 18.30 12.65 22.24
N SER A 268 18.54 13.95 22.40
CA SER A 268 19.49 14.69 21.56
C SER A 268 20.90 14.14 21.68
N ARG A 269 21.36 13.75 22.87
CA ARG A 269 22.68 13.11 23.07
C ARG A 269 22.83 11.76 22.34
N MET A 270 21.74 11.03 22.11
CA MET A 270 21.77 9.79 21.34
C MET A 270 21.86 10.01 19.83
N PHE A 271 21.40 11.16 19.33
CA PHE A 271 21.32 11.46 17.90
C PHE A 271 22.25 12.60 17.43
N GLU A 272 22.86 13.35 18.35
CA GLU A 272 23.96 14.27 18.05
C GLU A 272 25.16 13.44 17.57
N GLN A 273 25.44 13.49 16.27
CA GLN A 273 26.80 13.26 15.80
C GLN A 273 27.68 14.30 16.50
N LYS A 274 28.67 13.84 17.27
CA LYS A 274 29.74 14.73 17.74
C LYS A 274 30.34 15.42 16.52
N ILE A 275 29.95 16.68 16.30
CA ILE A 275 30.59 17.52 15.31
C ILE A 275 32.01 17.70 15.85
N ASP A 276 32.99 17.27 15.06
CA ASP A 276 34.40 17.33 15.41
C ASP A 276 34.76 18.79 15.77
N PRO A 277 35.23 19.08 17.01
CA PRO A 277 35.48 20.43 17.48
C PRO A 277 36.50 21.21 16.62
N ASP A 278 37.28 20.53 15.77
CA ASP A 278 38.24 21.15 14.86
C ASP A 278 37.63 21.61 13.51
N ILE A 279 36.34 21.41 13.26
CA ILE A 279 35.70 21.94 12.05
C ILE A 279 35.37 23.43 12.25
N LYS A 280 36.36 24.28 11.97
CA LYS A 280 36.14 25.71 11.73
C LYS A 280 35.31 25.87 10.45
N ILE A 281 34.00 26.04 10.60
CA ILE A 281 33.15 26.48 9.50
C ILE A 281 33.45 27.97 9.29
N ASP A 282 34.39 28.26 8.41
CA ASP A 282 34.75 29.62 8.02
C ASP A 282 33.62 30.17 7.12
N ARG A 283 32.55 30.65 7.76
CA ARG A 283 31.50 31.38 7.06
C ARG A 283 32.00 32.80 6.87
N GLU A 284 32.37 33.15 5.63
CA GLU A 284 32.50 34.55 5.22
C GLU A 284 31.23 35.30 5.63
N LYS A 285 31.36 36.23 6.58
CA LYS A 285 30.26 37.11 6.98
C LYS A 285 30.10 38.15 5.88
N TYR A 286 29.19 37.91 4.94
CA TYR A 286 28.76 38.93 4.00
C TYR A 286 27.99 40.02 4.77
N ALA A 287 28.31 41.28 4.49
CA ALA A 287 27.54 42.41 5.00
C ALA A 287 26.08 42.29 4.50
N PRO A 288 25.07 42.79 5.23
CA PRO A 288 23.65 42.57 4.93
C PRO A 288 23.19 42.95 3.51
N ASN A 289 24.00 43.70 2.76
CA ASN A 289 23.68 44.25 1.45
C ASN A 289 24.54 43.69 0.30
N GLU A 290 25.39 42.69 0.53
CA GLU A 290 26.17 42.07 -0.54
C GLU A 290 25.63 40.67 -0.88
N ILE A 291 24.95 40.58 -2.03
CA ILE A 291 24.58 39.31 -2.64
C ILE A 291 25.82 38.76 -3.35
N PRO A 292 26.27 37.53 -3.07
CA PRO A 292 27.42 36.96 -3.74
C PRO A 292 27.15 36.80 -5.24
N ALA A 293 28.05 37.32 -6.07
CA ALA A 293 27.95 37.32 -7.53
C ALA A 293 27.80 35.92 -8.17
N LYS A 294 28.02 34.84 -7.40
CA LYS A 294 27.87 33.45 -7.85
C LYS A 294 26.43 32.96 -8.03
N VAL A 295 25.42 33.75 -7.65
CA VAL A 295 24.00 33.42 -7.90
C VAL A 295 23.45 34.11 -9.17
N ALA A 296 24.21 35.03 -9.77
CA ALA A 296 23.78 35.80 -10.95
C ALA A 296 24.16 35.16 -12.30
N GLY A 297 24.58 33.89 -12.33
CA GLY A 297 25.13 33.24 -13.52
C GLY A 297 24.70 31.79 -13.69
N ALA A 298 23.40 31.54 -13.81
CA ALA A 298 22.90 30.34 -14.45
C ALA A 298 22.11 30.78 -15.70
N PRO A 299 22.49 30.38 -16.93
CA PRO A 299 21.70 30.71 -18.10
C PRO A 299 20.35 30.00 -17.98
N VAL A 300 19.28 30.80 -17.97
CA VAL A 300 17.92 30.33 -18.22
C VAL A 300 17.90 29.92 -19.70
N GLY A 301 18.06 28.63 -19.96
CA GLY A 301 17.85 28.05 -21.28
C GLY A 301 16.36 28.12 -21.62
N GLY A 302 16.02 28.96 -22.59
CA GLY A 302 14.73 28.97 -23.28
C GLY A 302 14.84 28.29 -24.65
N GLU A 303 13.65 27.91 -25.12
CA GLU A 303 13.28 27.22 -26.39
C GLU A 303 13.41 25.69 -26.42
#